data_AF-A0A6A6YIQ9-F1
#
_entry.id   AF-A0A6A6YIQ9-F1
#
_cell.length_a   1.000
_cell.length_b   1.000
_cell.length_c   1.000
_cell.angle_alpha   90.00
_cell.angle_beta   90.00
_cell.angle_gamma   90.00
#
_symmetry.space_group_name_H-M   'P 1'
#
loop_
_entity.id
_entity.type
_entity.pdbx_description
1 polymer ?
#
loop_
_entity_poly.entity_id
_entity_poly.type
_entity_poly.pdbx_seq_one_letter_code
_entity_poly.pdbx_strand_id
1 'polypeptide(L)'
;MSSDADYASFLDKANQDTGANKPSTQSKKKVGTKSVDTAVPKALEEVEEYYVSDADEPFEPVSLKYKGKGVPSADELGKLLSHDEVSSVSEKEFDPEGQYKSVLDAVKKAGSGEVGVFRVEHGSTRAEYYVVSVDTKEGRLVGLKALAVES
;
A
#
# COMPACT_ATOMS: atom_id res chain seq x y z
N MET A 1 18.58 -15.18 35.70
CA MET A 1 17.44 -14.30 35.37
C MET A 1 17.69 -13.79 33.96
N SER A 2 17.19 -14.54 32.98
CA SER A 2 17.50 -14.31 31.55
C SER A 2 16.17 -14.38 30.80
N SER A 3 15.56 -13.23 30.51
CA SER A 3 14.31 -13.21 29.74
C SER A 3 14.11 -11.92 28.94
N ASP A 4 15.15 -11.09 28.79
CA ASP A 4 15.05 -9.83 28.02
C ASP A 4 15.59 -9.98 26.58
N ALA A 5 16.47 -10.96 26.35
CA ALA A 5 17.05 -11.22 25.02
C ALA A 5 16.05 -11.87 24.03
N ASP A 6 15.09 -12.66 24.53
CA ASP A 6 14.07 -13.29 23.69
C ASP A 6 12.98 -12.29 23.23
N TYR A 7 12.76 -11.20 23.97
CA TYR A 7 11.79 -10.17 23.60
C TYR A 7 12.27 -9.30 22.43
N ALA A 8 13.56 -8.97 22.41
CA ALA A 8 14.18 -8.24 21.30
C ALA A 8 14.16 -9.07 20.00
N SER A 9 14.34 -10.40 20.12
CA SER A 9 14.33 -11.33 18.98
C SER A 9 12.96 -11.44 18.31
N PHE A 10 11.86 -11.19 19.04
CA PHE A 10 10.50 -11.16 18.50
C PHE A 10 10.23 -9.90 17.67
N LEU A 11 10.81 -8.76 18.07
CA LEU A 11 10.69 -7.50 17.33
C LEU A 11 11.56 -7.49 16.05
N ASP A 12 12.74 -8.13 16.09
CA ASP A 12 13.64 -8.20 14.93
C ASP A 12 13.16 -9.22 13.87
N LYS A 13 12.43 -10.27 14.29
CA LYS A 13 11.90 -11.31 13.38
C LYS A 13 10.76 -10.81 12.47
N ALA A 14 10.14 -9.68 12.79
CA ALA A 14 9.05 -9.10 11.99
C ALA A 14 9.54 -8.38 10.72
N ASN A 15 10.85 -8.07 10.61
CA ASN A 15 11.42 -7.31 9.50
C ASN A 15 12.29 -8.15 8.53
N GLN A 16 12.38 -9.47 8.71
CA GLN A 16 13.08 -10.34 7.77
C GLN A 16 12.15 -10.88 6.69
N ASP A 17 12.00 -10.06 5.65
CA ASP A 17 11.47 -10.45 4.34
C ASP A 17 12.42 -11.45 3.64
N THR A 18 11.93 -12.10 2.58
CA THR A 18 12.60 -12.93 1.55
C THR A 18 12.52 -14.45 1.68
N GLY A 19 11.42 -14.98 1.10
CA GLY A 19 11.43 -16.15 0.22
C GLY A 19 11.97 -17.49 0.75
N ALA A 20 11.11 -18.29 1.38
CA ALA A 20 11.07 -19.75 1.18
C ALA A 20 9.95 -20.40 2.02
N ASN A 21 8.99 -21.02 1.35
CA ASN A 21 8.15 -22.16 1.73
C ASN A 21 7.80 -22.48 3.22
N LYS A 22 6.47 -22.49 3.47
CA LYS A 22 5.65 -23.29 4.44
C LYS A 22 5.61 -22.84 5.93
N PRO A 23 4.58 -23.26 6.71
CA PRO A 23 3.12 -23.22 6.49
C PRO A 23 2.35 -22.57 7.68
N SER A 24 1.15 -22.03 7.40
CA SER A 24 0.03 -21.73 8.31
C SER A 24 0.31 -21.33 9.77
N THR A 25 0.34 -20.02 10.04
CA THR A 25 -0.16 -19.48 11.31
C THR A 25 -1.28 -18.51 10.97
N GLN A 26 -2.46 -18.76 11.53
CA GLN A 26 -3.68 -17.99 11.36
C GLN A 26 -3.59 -16.71 12.19
N SER A 27 -2.57 -15.89 11.90
CA SER A 27 -2.65 -14.45 12.08
C SER A 27 -3.80 -13.99 11.19
N LYS A 28 -4.59 -12.98 11.57
CA LYS A 28 -5.30 -12.20 10.55
C LYS A 28 -4.19 -11.70 9.61
N LYS A 29 -3.95 -12.46 8.54
CA LYS A 29 -3.04 -12.05 7.47
C LYS A 29 -3.57 -10.67 7.11
N LYS A 30 -2.76 -9.64 7.32
CA LYS A 30 -2.83 -8.45 6.47
C LYS A 30 -2.62 -9.04 5.07
N VAL A 31 -3.74 -9.40 4.44
CA VAL A 31 -3.77 -9.86 3.07
C VAL A 31 -3.53 -8.59 2.32
N GLY A 32 -2.29 -8.38 1.91
CA GLY A 32 -1.92 -7.17 1.21
C GLY A 32 -0.44 -7.12 0.98
N THR A 33 -0.09 -6.54 -0.16
CA THR A 33 1.30 -6.50 -0.59
C THR A 33 2.10 -5.47 0.22
N LYS A 34 3.43 -5.56 0.14
CA LYS A 34 4.37 -4.73 0.90
C LYS A 34 4.10 -3.24 0.65
N SER A 35 4.01 -2.44 1.71
CA SER A 35 3.56 -1.04 1.56
C SER A 35 4.54 0.00 2.07
N VAL A 36 5.37 -0.30 3.07
CA VAL A 36 6.29 0.70 3.64
C VAL A 36 7.72 0.15 3.67
N ASP A 37 8.58 0.70 2.81
CA ASP A 37 10.05 0.53 2.80
C ASP A 37 10.80 1.79 3.27
N THR A 38 10.13 2.95 3.34
CA THR A 38 10.70 4.24 3.74
C THR A 38 9.76 5.03 4.65
N ALA A 39 10.26 6.12 5.25
CA ALA A 39 9.45 7.02 6.06
C ALA A 39 8.18 7.45 5.31
N VAL A 40 7.02 7.35 5.97
CA VAL A 40 5.75 7.80 5.45
C VAL A 40 5.65 9.32 5.66
N PRO A 41 5.30 10.11 4.64
CA PRO A 41 5.01 11.53 4.81
C PRO A 41 3.85 11.73 5.79
N LYS A 42 4.00 12.66 6.74
CA LYS A 42 2.94 12.99 7.72
C LYS A 42 1.57 13.26 7.10
N ALA A 43 1.56 13.85 5.91
CA ALA A 43 0.34 14.11 5.15
C ALA A 43 -0.48 12.84 4.86
N LEU A 44 0.14 11.67 4.78
CA LEU A 44 -0.52 10.37 4.59
C LEU A 44 -0.85 9.69 5.92
N GLU A 45 -0.06 9.94 6.97
CA GLU A 45 -0.36 9.43 8.32
C GLU A 45 -1.59 10.11 8.93
N GLU A 46 -1.85 11.37 8.60
CA GLU A 46 -3.02 12.10 9.06
C GLU A 46 -4.32 11.68 8.34
N VAL A 47 -4.24 10.85 7.31
CA VAL A 47 -5.41 10.40 6.55
C VAL A 47 -5.98 9.15 7.21
N GLU A 48 -6.95 9.36 8.10
CA GLU A 48 -7.75 8.29 8.69
C GLU A 48 -9.06 8.11 7.90
N GLU A 49 -8.92 7.77 6.61
CA GLU A 49 -10.05 7.50 5.73
C GLU A 49 -10.30 5.98 5.63
N TYR A 50 -11.53 5.59 5.30
CA TYR A 50 -11.91 4.18 5.11
C TYR A 50 -12.47 3.99 3.72
N TYR A 51 -12.03 2.94 3.04
CA TYR A 51 -12.57 2.56 1.75
C TYR A 51 -13.87 1.77 1.94
N VAL A 52 -14.96 2.36 1.47
CA VAL A 52 -16.31 1.80 1.56
C VAL A 52 -16.37 0.55 0.69
N SER A 53 -16.37 -0.60 1.34
CA SER A 53 -16.53 -1.93 0.74
C SER A 53 -17.21 -2.84 1.77
N ASP A 54 -17.43 -4.12 1.48
CA ASP A 54 -18.09 -5.03 2.43
C ASP A 54 -17.36 -5.15 3.78
N ALA A 55 -16.07 -4.79 3.82
CA ALA A 55 -15.23 -4.85 5.02
C ALA A 55 -14.86 -3.48 5.62
N ASP A 56 -15.23 -2.35 5.00
CA ASP A 56 -14.86 -0.99 5.44
C ASP A 56 -13.40 -0.86 5.90
N GLU A 57 -12.44 -1.18 5.02
CA GLU A 57 -11.02 -1.23 5.38
C GLU A 57 -10.40 0.18 5.39
N PRO A 58 -9.54 0.50 6.37
CA PRO A 58 -8.84 1.78 6.41
C PRO A 58 -7.83 1.91 5.27
N PHE A 59 -7.58 3.14 4.85
CA PHE A 59 -6.45 3.44 3.97
C PHE A 59 -5.13 3.28 4.74
N GLU A 60 -4.21 2.50 4.19
CA GLU A 60 -2.87 2.32 4.72
C GLU A 60 -1.86 3.13 3.91
N PRO A 61 -0.96 3.88 4.57
CA PRO A 61 0.09 4.59 3.87
C PRO A 61 1.06 3.63 3.18
N VAL A 62 1.44 4.01 1.97
CA VAL A 62 2.42 3.34 1.12
C VAL A 62 3.62 4.29 0.97
N SER A 63 4.82 3.79 1.18
CA SER A 63 6.09 4.50 0.98
C SER A 63 7.14 3.50 0.53
N LEU A 64 7.30 3.32 -0.78
CA LEU A 64 8.20 2.34 -1.40
C LEU A 64 9.40 3.03 -2.04
N LYS A 65 10.56 2.38 -2.04
CA LYS A 65 11.74 2.91 -2.74
C LYS A 65 11.55 2.78 -4.26
N TYR A 66 11.38 3.91 -4.94
CA TYR A 66 11.15 3.96 -6.39
C TYR A 66 11.96 5.08 -7.01
N LYS A 67 12.86 4.74 -7.94
CA LYS A 67 13.78 5.69 -8.59
C LYS A 67 13.28 6.21 -9.94
N GLY A 68 12.05 5.89 -10.34
CA GLY A 68 11.47 6.45 -11.57
C GLY A 68 11.15 7.93 -11.42
N LYS A 69 10.99 8.62 -12.55
CA LYS A 69 10.72 10.06 -12.60
C LYS A 69 9.22 10.41 -12.56
N GLY A 70 8.34 9.43 -12.72
CA GLY A 70 6.88 9.59 -12.75
C GLY A 70 6.21 8.33 -12.22
N VAL A 71 4.89 8.34 -12.12
CA VAL A 71 4.11 7.23 -11.56
C VAL A 71 4.47 5.89 -12.25
N PRO A 72 4.70 4.80 -11.50
CA PRO A 72 5.05 3.51 -12.06
C PRO A 72 3.94 2.97 -12.96
N SER A 73 4.28 2.13 -13.93
CA SER A 73 3.26 1.36 -14.65
C SER A 73 2.69 0.24 -13.78
N ALA A 74 1.55 -0.33 -14.19
CA ALA A 74 0.93 -1.46 -13.50
C ALA A 74 1.92 -2.64 -13.33
N ASP A 75 2.71 -2.97 -14.37
CA ASP A 75 3.77 -3.97 -14.30
C ASP A 75 4.90 -3.63 -13.32
N GLU A 76 5.29 -2.35 -13.24
CA GLU A 76 6.33 -1.91 -12.32
C GLU A 76 5.87 -1.99 -10.87
N LEU A 77 4.63 -1.53 -10.62
CA LEU A 77 4.00 -1.67 -9.32
C LEU A 77 3.85 -3.15 -8.96
N GLY A 78 3.40 -3.98 -9.89
CA GLY A 78 3.31 -5.42 -9.71
C GLY A 78 4.65 -6.04 -9.29
N LYS A 79 5.76 -5.65 -9.93
CA LYS A 79 7.10 -6.09 -9.52
C LYS A 79 7.50 -5.61 -8.12
N LEU A 80 7.13 -4.38 -7.74
CA LEU A 80 7.39 -3.85 -6.40
C LEU A 80 6.58 -4.60 -5.33
N LEU A 81 5.33 -4.91 -5.64
CA LEU A 81 4.39 -5.60 -4.77
C LEU A 81 4.54 -7.12 -4.82
N SER A 82 5.38 -7.65 -5.72
CA SER A 82 5.49 -9.07 -6.06
C SER A 82 4.13 -9.70 -6.42
N HIS A 83 3.34 -8.98 -7.22
CA HIS A 83 2.00 -9.36 -7.66
C HIS A 83 1.84 -9.14 -9.17
N ASP A 84 1.25 -10.09 -9.89
CA ASP A 84 1.10 -10.00 -11.36
C ASP A 84 -0.24 -9.36 -11.78
N GLU A 85 -1.31 -9.55 -11.00
CA GLU A 85 -2.65 -9.00 -11.34
C GLU A 85 -2.82 -7.54 -10.92
N VAL A 86 -2.08 -6.64 -11.58
CA VAL A 86 -2.18 -5.19 -11.37
C VAL A 86 -2.75 -4.51 -12.60
N SER A 87 -3.75 -3.65 -12.41
CA SER A 87 -4.38 -2.85 -13.45
C SER A 87 -4.32 -1.38 -13.10
N SER A 88 -3.97 -0.50 -14.03
CA SER A 88 -4.09 0.94 -13.84
C SER A 88 -5.54 1.38 -14.04
N VAL A 89 -6.11 2.06 -13.05
CA VAL A 89 -7.48 2.61 -13.11
C VAL A 89 -7.44 4.13 -12.97
N SER A 90 -8.47 4.81 -13.44
CA SER A 90 -8.52 6.28 -13.36
C SER A 90 -9.06 6.76 -12.01
N GLU A 91 -8.74 7.99 -11.59
CA GLU A 91 -9.28 8.61 -10.37
C GLU A 91 -10.82 8.57 -10.33
N LYS A 92 -11.48 8.71 -11.49
CA LYS A 92 -12.95 8.66 -11.60
C LYS A 92 -13.53 7.26 -11.50
N GLU A 93 -12.76 6.24 -11.85
CA GLU A 93 -13.19 4.85 -11.77
C GLU A 93 -13.03 4.34 -10.34
N PHE A 94 -11.98 4.77 -9.66
CA PHE A 94 -11.75 4.51 -8.25
C PHE A 94 -12.70 5.30 -7.34
N ASP A 95 -12.92 6.58 -7.64
CA ASP A 95 -13.74 7.48 -6.83
C ASP A 95 -14.79 8.21 -7.70
N PRO A 96 -15.82 7.49 -8.18
CA PRO A 96 -16.86 8.08 -9.02
C PRO A 96 -17.69 9.14 -8.29
N GLU A 97 -17.83 9.00 -6.96
CA GLU A 97 -18.60 9.92 -6.12
C GLU A 97 -17.76 11.07 -5.54
N GLY A 98 -16.43 11.02 -5.67
CA GLY A 98 -15.53 12.06 -5.18
C GLY A 98 -15.42 12.09 -3.65
N GLN A 99 -15.60 10.94 -2.99
CA GLN A 99 -15.52 10.78 -1.54
C GLN A 99 -14.07 10.78 -1.03
N TYR A 100 -13.13 10.29 -1.85
CA TYR A 100 -11.72 10.11 -1.49
C TYR A 100 -10.83 11.28 -1.93
N LYS A 101 -11.40 12.48 -2.06
CA LYS A 101 -10.62 13.68 -2.40
C LYS A 101 -9.51 13.96 -1.40
N SER A 102 -9.77 13.76 -0.11
CA SER A 102 -8.76 13.94 0.95
C SER A 102 -7.55 13.04 0.75
N VAL A 103 -7.79 11.76 0.44
CA VAL A 103 -6.78 10.75 0.09
C VAL A 103 -5.96 11.22 -1.12
N LEU A 104 -6.63 11.63 -2.20
CA LEU A 104 -5.96 12.13 -3.41
C LEU A 104 -5.13 13.39 -3.14
N ASP A 105 -5.66 14.33 -2.36
CA ASP A 105 -4.97 15.58 -2.00
C ASP A 105 -3.73 15.29 -1.15
N ALA A 106 -3.85 14.37 -0.20
CA ALA A 106 -2.75 13.93 0.65
C ALA A 106 -1.64 13.26 -0.15
N VAL A 107 -1.99 12.37 -1.08
CA VAL A 107 -1.05 11.72 -2.00
C VAL A 107 -0.40 12.73 -2.94
N LYS A 108 -1.16 13.71 -3.45
CA LYS A 108 -0.61 14.83 -4.25
C LYS A 108 0.39 15.66 -3.46
N LYS A 109 0.09 15.99 -2.20
CA LYS A 109 0.97 16.75 -1.30
C LYS A 109 2.22 15.97 -0.89
N ALA A 110 2.08 14.66 -0.72
CA ALA A 110 3.17 13.78 -0.34
C ALA A 110 4.18 13.59 -1.49
N GLY A 111 3.70 13.55 -2.73
CA GLY A 111 4.54 13.36 -3.92
C GLY A 111 4.84 14.62 -4.71
N SER A 112 4.92 14.47 -6.04
CA SER A 112 5.22 15.54 -7.00
C SER A 112 3.97 16.11 -7.70
N GLY A 113 2.77 15.70 -7.26
CA GLY A 113 1.48 16.14 -7.80
C GLY A 113 0.88 15.20 -8.85
N GLU A 114 1.66 14.29 -9.44
CA GLU A 114 1.14 13.24 -10.33
C GLU A 114 0.64 12.06 -9.49
N VAL A 115 -0.61 11.64 -9.70
CA VAL A 115 -1.23 10.52 -8.99
C VAL A 115 -1.61 9.43 -9.99
N GLY A 116 -1.22 8.21 -9.67
CA GLY A 116 -1.72 7.00 -10.32
C GLY A 116 -2.62 6.23 -9.38
N VAL A 117 -3.68 5.65 -9.92
CA VAL A 117 -4.49 4.69 -9.20
C VAL A 117 -4.34 3.33 -9.85
N PHE A 118 -4.15 2.30 -9.03
CA PHE A 118 -3.98 0.93 -9.47
C PHE A 118 -4.92 0.04 -8.69
N ARG A 119 -5.50 -0.95 -9.35
CA ARG A 119 -6.28 -2.03 -8.76
C ARG A 119 -5.46 -3.30 -8.85
N VAL A 120 -5.21 -3.93 -7.71
CA VAL A 120 -4.50 -5.20 -7.59
C VAL A 120 -5.53 -6.25 -7.21
N GLU A 121 -5.82 -7.19 -8.09
CA GLU A 121 -6.79 -8.24 -7.78
C GLU A 121 -6.14 -9.27 -6.86
N HIS A 122 -6.79 -9.57 -5.73
CA HIS A 122 -6.26 -10.51 -4.73
C HIS A 122 -7.20 -11.71 -4.58
N GLY A 123 -7.18 -12.59 -5.58
CA GLY A 123 -8.09 -13.73 -5.68
C GLY A 123 -9.48 -13.29 -6.17
N SER A 124 -10.53 -14.03 -5.81
CA SER A 124 -11.86 -13.87 -6.42
C SER A 124 -12.83 -12.94 -5.70
N THR A 125 -12.50 -12.49 -4.48
CA THR A 125 -13.41 -11.73 -3.59
C THR A 125 -12.74 -10.51 -2.97
N ARG A 126 -11.52 -10.19 -3.39
CA ARG A 126 -10.75 -9.09 -2.81
C ARG A 126 -9.96 -8.39 -3.89
N ALA A 127 -9.92 -7.07 -3.82
CA ALA A 127 -9.07 -6.24 -4.66
C ALA A 127 -8.44 -5.16 -3.78
N GLU A 128 -7.16 -4.84 -3.99
CA GLU A 128 -6.50 -3.74 -3.31
C GLU A 128 -6.38 -2.55 -4.27
N TYR A 129 -6.84 -1.38 -3.86
CA TYR A 129 -6.66 -0.14 -4.60
C TYR A 129 -5.45 0.60 -4.05
N TYR A 130 -4.51 0.95 -4.92
CA TYR A 130 -3.30 1.70 -4.61
C TYR A 130 -3.38 3.07 -5.28
N VAL A 131 -3.46 4.12 -4.48
CA VAL A 131 -3.37 5.52 -4.90
C VAL A 131 -1.96 5.99 -4.60
N VAL A 132 -1.11 6.10 -5.62
CA VAL A 132 0.33 6.39 -5.44
C VAL A 132 0.77 7.61 -6.23
N SER A 133 1.78 8.30 -5.72
CA SER A 133 2.47 9.42 -6.34
C SER A 133 3.98 9.23 -6.18
N VAL A 134 4.75 9.75 -7.12
CA VAL A 134 6.21 9.73 -7.01
C VAL A 134 6.69 11.01 -6.38
N ASP A 135 7.38 10.88 -5.26
CA ASP A 135 8.14 11.95 -4.63
C ASP A 135 9.51 12.05 -5.32
N THR A 136 9.59 12.93 -6.32
CA THR A 136 10.84 13.19 -7.06
C THR A 136 11.91 13.88 -6.22
N LYS A 137 11.55 14.43 -5.05
CA LYS A 137 12.50 15.08 -4.14
C LYS A 137 13.29 14.04 -3.36
N GLU A 138 12.61 13.05 -2.80
CA GLU A 138 13.23 11.97 -2.03
C GLU A 138 13.51 10.70 -2.85
N GLY A 139 13.01 10.62 -4.09
CA GLY A 139 13.22 9.47 -4.97
C GLY A 139 12.52 8.22 -4.45
N ARG A 140 11.23 8.36 -4.13
CA ARG A 140 10.39 7.27 -3.60
C ARG A 140 8.95 7.36 -4.09
N LEU A 141 8.24 6.26 -4.03
CA LEU A 141 6.81 6.17 -4.29
C LEU A 141 6.06 6.34 -2.97
N VAL A 142 5.15 7.27 -2.87
CA VAL A 142 4.34 7.52 -1.67
C VAL A 142 2.87 7.53 -2.03
N GLY A 143 2.02 6.95 -1.20
CA GLY A 143 0.63 6.72 -1.57
C GLY A 143 -0.23 6.22 -0.42
N LEU A 144 -1.48 5.89 -0.71
CA LEU A 144 -2.39 5.22 0.18
C LEU A 144 -2.93 3.99 -0.54
N LYS A 145 -3.06 2.88 0.17
CA LYS A 145 -3.73 1.69 -0.34
C LYS A 145 -4.95 1.36 0.50
N ALA A 146 -5.94 0.71 -0.08
CA ALA A 146 -7.07 0.18 0.66
C ALA A 146 -7.46 -1.17 0.11
N LEU A 147 -7.88 -2.07 0.99
CA LEU A 147 -8.40 -3.38 0.60
C LEU A 147 -9.91 -3.30 0.43
N ALA A 148 -10.40 -3.70 -0.73
CA ALA A 148 -11.81 -3.88 -1.01
C ALA A 148 -12.15 -5.36 -0.93
N VAL A 149 -13.20 -5.69 -0.17
CA VAL A 149 -13.82 -7.02 -0.18
C VAL A 149 -15.11 -6.95 -0.98
N GLU A 150 -15.23 -7.81 -1.98
CA GLU A 150 -16.39 -7.98 -2.86
C GLU A 150 -17.00 -9.35 -2.50
N SER A 151 -17.97 -9.34 -1.58
CA SER A 151 -18.72 -10.51 -1.10
C SER A 151 -19.98 -10.78 -1.92
#